data_AF-A0A8J1ZV35-F1
#
_entry.id   AF-A0A8J1ZV35-F1
#
_cell.length_a   1.000
_cell.length_b   1.000
_cell.length_c   1.000
_cell.angle_alpha   90.00
_cell.angle_beta   90.00
_cell.angle_gamma   90.00
#
_symmetry.space_group_name_H-M   'P 1'
#
loop_
_entity.id
_entity.type
_entity.pdbx_description
1 polymer ?
#
loop_
_entity_poly.entity_id
_entity_poly.type
_entity_poly.pdbx_seq_one_letter_code
_entity_poly.pdbx_strand_id
1 'polypeptide(L)' 'DPDLLDDEAWTALHEHGAEVAYRVILDLRGFYIKAGQFMSARPDMLPHAYLKRFRTLQSEIPRGMTGEG' A
#
# COMPACT_ATOMS: atom_id res chain seq x y z
N ASP A 1 11.80 -1.22 27.73
CA ASP A 1 12.04 -2.56 27.18
C ASP A 1 12.62 -2.36 25.78
N PRO A 2 13.88 -2.74 25.52
CA PRO A 2 14.52 -2.56 24.21
C PRO A 2 13.71 -3.15 23.06
N ASP A 3 13.03 -4.28 23.30
CA ASP A 3 12.23 -4.97 22.27
C ASP A 3 11.04 -4.12 21.80
N LEU A 4 10.45 -3.30 22.68
CA LEU A 4 9.37 -2.38 22.31
C LEU A 4 9.85 -1.23 21.41
N LEU A 5 11.09 -0.76 21.58
CA LEU A 5 11.66 0.29 20.72
C LEU A 5 11.90 -0.25 19.31
N ASP A 6 12.33 -1.50 19.20
CA ASP A 6 12.54 -2.17 17.92
C ASP A 6 11.20 -2.40 17.21
N ASP A 7 10.15 -2.81 17.93
CA ASP A 7 8.79 -2.97 17.39
C ASP A 7 8.21 -1.63 16.89
N GLU A 8 8.40 -0.55 17.64
CA GLU A 8 7.97 0.80 17.23
C GLU A 8 8.73 1.29 16.00
N ALA A 9 10.06 1.12 15.97
CA ALA A 9 10.89 1.49 14.84
C ALA A 9 10.52 0.69 13.58
N TRP A 10 10.24 -0.61 13.74
CA TRP A 10 9.81 -1.49 12.66
C TRP A 10 8.42 -1.12 12.13
N THR A 11 7.51 -0.75 13.03
CA THR A 11 6.19 -0.24 12.65
C THR A 11 6.30 1.06 11.86
N ALA A 12 7.12 2.01 12.33
CA ALA A 12 7.34 3.29 11.66
C ALA A 12 7.97 3.11 10.27
N LEU A 13 8.91 2.19 10.13
CA LEU A 13 9.53 1.85 8.84
C LEU A 13 8.49 1.32 7.84
N HIS A 14 7.61 0.41 8.29
CA HIS A 14 6.56 -0.12 7.42
C HIS A 14 5.52 0.92 7.03
N GLU A 15 5.10 1.81 7.94
CA GLU A 15 4.19 2.91 7.63
C GLU A 15 4.81 3.87 6.60
N HIS A 16 6.10 4.21 6.75
CA HIS A 16 6.80 5.03 5.77
C HIS A 16 6.89 4.35 4.40
N GLY A 17 7.31 3.09 4.37
CA GLY A 17 7.41 2.32 3.12
C GLY A 17 6.06 2.13 2.43
N ALA A 18 4.98 1.92 3.20
CA ALA A 18 3.62 1.80 2.68
C ALA A 18 3.15 3.10 2.00
N GLU A 19 3.44 4.25 2.60
CA GLU A 19 3.13 5.55 2.01
C GLU A 19 3.92 5.80 0.71
N VAL A 20 5.22 5.50 0.70
CA VAL A 20 6.06 5.65 -0.50
C VAL A 20 5.55 4.74 -1.63
N ALA A 21 5.30 3.46 -1.34
CA ALA A 21 4.80 2.51 -2.33
C ALA A 21 3.43 2.91 -2.88
N TYR A 22 2.54 3.40 -2.02
CA TYR A 22 1.23 3.90 -2.42
C TYR A 22 1.34 5.06 -3.41
N ARG A 23 2.18 6.06 -3.11
CA ARG A 23 2.40 7.22 -4.00
C ARG A 23 2.97 6.80 -5.36
N VAL A 24 3.97 5.91 -5.36
CA VAL A 24 4.54 5.37 -6.61
C VAL A 24 3.49 4.64 -7.45
N ILE A 25 2.61 3.85 -6.83
CA ILE A 25 1.51 3.17 -7.53
C ILE A 25 0.55 4.18 -8.17
N LEU A 26 0.20 5.25 -7.46
CA LEU A 26 -0.67 6.31 -7.99
C LEU A 26 -0.02 7.09 -9.12
N ASP A 27 1.29 7.32 -9.05
CA ASP A 27 2.04 8.04 -10.08
C ASP A 27 2.17 7.22 -11.37
N LEU A 28 2.44 5.91 -11.24
CA LEU A 28 2.58 5.00 -12.39
C LEU A 28 1.23 4.60 -13.01
N ARG A 29 0.14 4.65 -12.23
CA ARG A 29 -1.24 4.37 -12.66
C ARG A 29 -1.43 2.98 -13.29
N GLY A 30 -2.60 2.75 -13.89
CA GLY A 30 -2.87 1.62 -14.78
C GLY A 30 -2.62 0.27 -14.12
N PHE A 31 -1.70 -0.49 -14.71
CA PHE A 31 -1.29 -1.80 -14.21
C PHE A 31 -0.89 -1.79 -12.73
N TYR A 32 -0.19 -0.74 -12.27
CA TYR A 32 0.32 -0.67 -10.90
C TYR A 32 -0.81 -0.49 -9.88
N ILE A 33 -1.88 0.23 -10.24
CA ILE A 33 -3.10 0.30 -9.42
C ILE A 33 -3.74 -1.08 -9.29
N LYS A 34 -3.85 -1.83 -10.39
CA LYS A 34 -4.39 -3.20 -10.38
C LYS A 34 -3.53 -4.15 -9.55
N ALA A 35 -2.20 -4.04 -9.63
CA ALA A 35 -1.28 -4.81 -8.79
C ALA A 35 -1.46 -4.48 -7.30
N GLY A 36 -1.57 -3.20 -6.94
CA GLY A 36 -1.86 -2.77 -5.58
C GLY A 36 -3.20 -3.30 -5.04
N GLN A 37 -4.25 -3.27 -5.86
CA GLN A 37 -5.56 -3.83 -5.52
C GLN A 37 -5.50 -5.35 -5.31
N PHE A 38 -4.76 -6.08 -6.14
CA PHE A 38 -4.58 -7.52 -6.01
C PHE A 38 -3.83 -7.89 -4.73
N MET A 39 -2.73 -7.18 -4.43
CA MET A 39 -1.97 -7.44 -3.21
C MET A 39 -2.77 -7.10 -1.94
N SER A 40 -3.61 -6.06 -1.97
CA SER A 40 -4.42 -5.70 -0.79
C SER A 40 -5.56 -6.67 -0.47
N ALA A 41 -5.93 -7.52 -1.43
CA ALA A 41 -6.87 -8.62 -1.24
C ALA A 41 -6.23 -9.88 -0.62
N ARG A 42 -4.90 -9.91 -0.42
CA ARG A 42 -4.15 -11.05 0.11
C ARG A 42 -3.37 -10.64 1.37
N PRO A 43 -3.98 -10.77 2.56
CA PRO A 43 -3.41 -10.29 3.82
C PRO A 43 -2.07 -10.95 4.20
N ASP A 44 -1.76 -12.10 3.60
CA ASP A 44 -0.54 -12.86 3.77
C ASP A 44 0.65 -12.33 2.95
N MET A 45 0.41 -11.44 1.97
CA MET A 45 1.47 -10.95 1.08
C MET A 45 2.21 -9.73 1.59
N LEU A 46 1.59 -8.91 2.45
CA LEU A 46 2.12 -7.61 2.82
C LEU A 46 1.93 -7.31 4.32
N PRO A 47 2.86 -6.56 4.94
CA PRO A 47 2.66 -6.05 6.29
C PRO A 47 1.38 -5.21 6.40
N HIS A 48 0.79 -5.16 7.60
CA HIS A 48 -0.49 -4.51 7.84
C HIS A 48 -0.56 -3.04 7.37
N ALA A 49 0.52 -2.28 7.52
CA ALA A 49 0.62 -0.89 7.05
C ALA A 49 0.36 -0.75 5.54
N TYR A 50 0.91 -1.67 4.74
CA TYR A 50 0.72 -1.68 3.28
C TYR A 50 -0.70 -2.08 2.91
N LEU A 51 -1.27 -3.10 3.57
CA LEU A 51 -2.66 -3.51 3.35
C LEU A 51 -3.62 -2.35 3.62
N LYS A 52 -3.42 -1.62 4.71
CA LYS A 52 -4.21 -0.44 5.07
C LYS A 52 -4.18 0.62 3.96
N ARG A 53 -2.99 0.93 3.43
CA ARG A 53 -2.84 1.90 2.33
C ARG A 53 -3.42 1.37 1.01
N PHE A 54 -3.10 0.15 0.62
CA PHE A 54 -3.48 -0.37 -0.70
C PHE A 54 -4.98 -0.72 -0.80
N ARG A 55 -5.69 -0.86 0.32
CA ARG A 55 -7.16 -0.97 0.31
C ARG A 55 -7.84 0.30 -0.22
N THR A 56 -7.27 1.49 -0.01
CA THR A 56 -7.84 2.72 -0.57
C THR A 56 -7.79 2.73 -2.10
N LEU A 57 -6.86 1.97 -2.70
CA LEU A 57 -6.78 1.83 -4.15
C LEU A 57 -8.03 1.16 -4.76
N GLN A 58 -8.83 0.44 -3.95
CA GLN A 58 -10.06 -0.22 -4.40
C GLN A 58 -11.28 0.72 -4.37
N SER A 59 -11.37 1.61 -3.39
CA SER A 59 -12.57 2.41 -3.12
C SER A 59 -12.46 3.90 -3.50
N GLU A 60 -11.24 4.46 -3.59
CA GLU A 60 -11.05 5.91 -3.63
C GLU A 60 -10.47 6.44 -4.95
N ILE A 61 -10.20 5.58 -5.94
CA ILE A 61 -9.53 6.01 -7.16
C ILE A 61 -10.52 6.32 -8.30
N PRO A 62 -10.40 7.49 -8.96
CA PRO A 62 -11.13 7.80 -10.19
C PRO A 62 -10.89 6.79 -11.31
N ARG A 63 -11.96 6.41 -12.05
CA ARG A 63 -11.91 5.40 -13.13
C ARG A 63 -10.83 5.66 -14.18
N GLY A 64 -10.53 6.92 -14.49
CA GLY A 64 -9.49 7.28 -15.47
C GLY A 64 -8.05 6.93 -15.06
N MET A 65 -7.81 6.51 -13.82
CA MET A 65 -6.47 6.11 -13.37
C MET A 65 -6.16 4.62 -13.58
N THR A 66 -7.16 3.75 -13.80
CA THR A 66 -6.94 2.30 -13.97
C THR A 66 -6.44 1.90 -15.36
N GLY A 67 -6.21 2.87 -16.24
CA GLY A 67 -5.75 2.66 -17.62
C GLY A 67 -6.86 2.14 -18.55
N GLU A 68 -8.11 2.15 -18.10
CA GLU A 68 -9.29 1.88 -18.92
C GLU A 68 -9.67 3.19 -19.63
N GLY A 69 -9.24 3.30 -20.89
CA GLY A 69 -9.79 4.23 -21.87
C GLY A 69 -10.98 3.61 -22.59
#